data_AF-A0A9Q3BVE0-F1
#
_entry.id   AF-A0A9Q3BVE0-F1
#
_cell.length_a   1.000
_cell.length_b   1.000
_cell.length_c   1.000
_cell.angle_alpha   90.00
_cell.angle_beta   90.00
_cell.angle_gamma   90.00
#
_symmetry.space_group_name_H-M   'P 1'
#
loop_
_entity.id
_entity.type
_entity.pdbx_description
1 polymer ?
#
loop_
_entity_poly.entity_id
_entity_poly.type
_entity_poly.pdbx_seq_one_letter_code
_entity_poly.pdbx_strand_id
1 'polypeptide(L)'
;MHLQHILKGIGFTVNQEDTSMYYLHSPLGQAILWIHVDDGALATSSTDLMKFISSKLDEALLIKWDKNVNGLVGISITKVTDGFKFHQPKLISKLLKVDASNITAQFPLPTKCALETSKNGSRDKEYLRRIGILLYIAQGSRPNISYAINYLAHLSLGPTMAHWDAVWHL
;
A
#
# COMPACT_ATOMS: atom_id res chain seq x y z
N MET A 1 5.53 -10.49 -19.86
CA MET A 1 5.36 -10.14 -21.29
C MET A 1 3.97 -10.46 -21.85
N HIS A 2 3.29 -11.53 -21.43
CA HIS A 2 1.95 -11.88 -21.97
C HIS A 2 0.85 -10.85 -21.68
N LEU A 3 0.70 -10.41 -20.43
CA LEU A 3 -0.34 -9.45 -20.03
C LEU A 3 -0.21 -8.10 -20.75
N GLN A 4 1.00 -7.53 -20.81
CA GLN A 4 1.26 -6.28 -21.54
C GLN A 4 0.87 -6.37 -23.01
N HIS A 5 1.09 -7.53 -23.65
CA HIS A 5 0.69 -7.73 -25.03
C HIS A 5 -0.83 -7.73 -25.20
N ILE A 6 -1.55 -8.43 -24.31
CA ILE A 6 -3.03 -8.42 -24.27
C ILE A 6 -3.55 -6.98 -24.09
N LEU A 7 -3.04 -6.27 -23.07
CA LEU A 7 -3.47 -4.90 -22.78
C LEU A 7 -3.19 -3.95 -23.95
N LYS A 8 -2.02 -4.07 -24.58
CA LYS A 8 -1.71 -3.31 -25.80
C LYS A 8 -2.66 -3.62 -26.95
N GLY A 9 -3.06 -4.89 -27.12
CA GLY A 9 -4.06 -5.31 -28.11
C GLY A 9 -5.45 -4.73 -27.86
N ILE A 10 -5.82 -4.48 -26.60
CA ILE A 10 -7.08 -3.82 -26.21
C ILE A 10 -7.00 -2.29 -26.44
N GLY A 11 -5.79 -1.74 -26.57
CA GLY A 11 -5.56 -0.31 -26.79
C GLY A 11 -5.02 0.44 -25.56
N PHE A 12 -4.58 -0.27 -24.52
CA PHE A 12 -3.89 0.35 -23.40
C PHE A 12 -2.45 0.74 -23.73
N THR A 13 -2.01 1.85 -23.17
CA THR A 13 -0.61 2.29 -23.10
C THR A 13 -0.12 2.25 -21.67
N VAL A 14 1.09 1.75 -21.45
CA VAL A 14 1.71 1.69 -20.11
C VAL A 14 2.26 3.06 -19.71
N ASN A 15 2.16 3.41 -18.43
CA ASN A 15 2.87 4.58 -17.88
C ASN A 15 4.37 4.26 -17.80
N GLN A 16 5.21 5.20 -18.24
CA GLN A 16 6.67 5.05 -18.21
C GLN A 16 7.25 5.12 -16.79
N GLU A 17 6.61 5.89 -15.92
CA GLU A 17 7.04 6.08 -14.52
C GLU A 17 6.51 4.98 -13.60
N ASP A 18 5.39 4.35 -13.96
CA ASP A 18 4.78 3.26 -13.21
C ASP A 18 4.29 2.14 -14.15
N THR A 19 5.08 1.07 -14.27
CA THR A 19 4.77 -0.07 -15.14
C THR A 19 3.55 -0.90 -14.70
N SER A 20 3.00 -0.63 -13.50
CA SER A 20 1.74 -1.18 -13.02
C SER A 20 0.52 -0.39 -13.50
N MET A 21 0.70 0.81 -14.05
CA MET A 21 -0.38 1.70 -14.45
C MET A 21 -0.51 1.79 -15.97
N TYR A 22 -1.74 1.67 -16.47
CA TYR A 22 -2.09 1.67 -17.88
C TYR A 22 -3.22 2.66 -18.15
N TYR A 23 -3.16 3.33 -19.29
CA TYR A 23 -4.16 4.29 -19.74
C TYR A 23 -4.74 3.86 -21.07
N LEU A 24 -6.03 4.11 -21.27
CA LEU A 24 -6.69 3.93 -22.55
C LEU A 24 -7.54 5.16 -22.84
N HIS A 25 -7.36 5.71 -24.04
CA HIS A 25 -8.15 6.81 -24.57
C HIS A 25 -8.88 6.30 -25.82
N SER A 26 -10.20 6.40 -25.84
CA SER A 26 -11.04 5.95 -26.94
C SER A 26 -12.20 6.91 -27.17
N PRO A 27 -12.91 6.82 -28.31
CA PRO A 27 -14.15 7.55 -28.51
C PRO A 27 -15.24 7.26 -27.47
N LEU A 28 -15.20 6.08 -26.81
CA LEU A 28 -16.12 5.70 -25.74
C LEU A 28 -15.77 6.33 -24.39
N GLY A 29 -14.59 6.92 -24.25
CA GLY A 29 -14.11 7.54 -23.02
C GLY A 29 -12.67 7.16 -22.67
N GLN A 30 -12.34 7.38 -21.39
CA GLN A 30 -11.02 7.15 -20.81
C GLN A 30 -11.07 6.03 -19.79
N ALA A 31 -9.99 5.25 -19.69
CA ALA A 31 -9.82 4.24 -18.66
C ALA A 31 -8.42 4.29 -18.05
N ILE A 32 -8.37 3.99 -16.76
CA ILE A 32 -7.16 3.77 -15.97
C ILE A 32 -7.23 2.36 -15.43
N LEU A 33 -6.21 1.57 -15.70
CA LEU A 33 -6.05 0.22 -15.18
C LEU A 33 -4.75 0.17 -14.39
N TRP A 34 -4.86 -0.19 -13.12
CA TRP A 34 -3.71 -0.45 -12.26
C TRP A 34 -3.67 -1.94 -11.91
N ILE A 35 -2.50 -2.58 -12.06
CA ILE A 35 -2.33 -4.02 -11.82
C ILE A 35 -1.05 -4.27 -11.01
N HIS A 36 -1.17 -5.07 -9.97
CA HIS A 36 -0.06 -5.58 -9.19
C HIS A 36 -0.25 -7.06 -8.87
N VAL A 37 0.54 -7.91 -9.54
CA VAL A 37 0.48 -9.38 -9.41
C VAL A 37 -0.94 -9.90 -9.64
N ASP A 38 -1.66 -10.29 -8.60
CA ASP A 38 -3.01 -10.86 -8.60
C ASP A 38 -4.12 -9.83 -8.33
N ASP A 39 -3.76 -8.62 -7.90
CA ASP A 39 -4.68 -7.53 -7.63
C ASP A 39 -4.71 -6.52 -8.78
N GLY A 40 -5.88 -5.93 -9.02
CA GLY A 40 -6.03 -4.85 -10.00
C GLY A 40 -7.24 -3.98 -9.75
N ALA A 41 -7.19 -2.75 -10.28
CA ALA A 41 -8.27 -1.78 -10.23
C ALA A 41 -8.48 -1.16 -11.62
N LEU A 42 -9.71 -1.25 -12.12
CA LEU A 42 -10.13 -0.63 -13.37
C LEU A 42 -11.11 0.51 -13.06
N ALA A 43 -10.78 1.70 -13.53
CA ALA A 43 -11.64 2.86 -13.50
C ALA A 43 -11.87 3.36 -14.93
N THR A 44 -13.12 3.67 -15.27
CA THR A 44 -13.50 4.14 -16.61
C THR A 44 -14.44 5.33 -16.51
N SER A 45 -14.38 6.23 -17.48
CA SER A 45 -15.31 7.37 -17.57
C SER A 45 -16.70 7.00 -18.13
N SER A 46 -16.87 5.79 -18.66
CA SER A 46 -18.12 5.31 -19.28
C SER A 46 -18.40 3.86 -18.92
N THR A 47 -19.66 3.54 -18.63
CA THR A 47 -20.11 2.16 -18.36
C THR A 47 -19.99 1.26 -19.59
N ASP A 48 -20.12 1.80 -20.80
CA ASP A 48 -19.95 1.03 -22.03
C ASP A 48 -18.48 0.69 -22.27
N LEU A 49 -17.58 1.63 -21.95
CA LEU A 49 -16.15 1.36 -21.97
C LEU A 49 -15.75 0.31 -20.93
N MET A 50 -16.32 0.36 -19.72
CA MET A 50 -16.13 -0.67 -18.70
C MET A 50 -16.51 -2.05 -19.24
N LYS A 51 -17.72 -2.20 -19.81
CA LYS A 51 -18.18 -3.48 -20.37
C LYS A 51 -17.30 -3.98 -21.50
N PHE A 52 -16.89 -3.09 -22.40
CA PHE A 52 -15.99 -3.42 -23.50
C PHE A 52 -14.64 -3.97 -22.98
N ILE A 53 -14.00 -3.26 -22.05
CA ILE A 53 -12.71 -3.65 -21.49
C ILE A 53 -12.86 -4.96 -20.71
N SER A 54 -13.86 -5.09 -19.84
CA SER A 54 -14.09 -6.32 -19.06
C SER A 54 -14.30 -7.53 -19.97
N SER A 55 -15.13 -7.41 -21.01
CA SER A 55 -15.34 -8.49 -21.99
C SER A 55 -14.04 -8.90 -22.68
N LYS A 56 -13.22 -7.93 -23.10
CA LYS A 56 -11.95 -8.20 -23.78
C LYS A 56 -10.92 -8.85 -22.87
N LEU A 57 -10.93 -8.50 -21.58
CA LEU A 57 -10.05 -9.11 -20.60
C LEU A 57 -10.51 -10.53 -20.25
N ASP A 58 -11.81 -10.77 -20.11
CA ASP A 58 -12.38 -12.10 -19.83
C ASP A 58 -12.14 -13.10 -20.98
N GLU A 59 -12.00 -12.63 -22.23
CA GLU A 59 -11.61 -13.47 -23.38
C GLU A 59 -10.18 -14.03 -23.23
N ALA A 60 -9.30 -13.32 -22.51
CA ALA A 60 -7.87 -13.64 -22.45
C ALA A 60 -7.40 -14.10 -21.06
N LEU A 61 -8.15 -13.78 -20.00
CA LEU A 61 -7.75 -13.95 -18.60
C LEU A 61 -8.92 -14.44 -17.76
N LEU A 62 -8.62 -15.25 -16.74
CA LEU A 62 -9.60 -15.61 -15.72
C LEU A 62 -9.61 -14.51 -14.64
N ILE A 63 -10.58 -13.60 -14.72
CA ILE A 63 -10.68 -12.45 -13.80
C ILE A 63 -11.90 -12.63 -12.90
N LYS A 64 -11.68 -12.37 -11.61
CA LYS A 64 -12.78 -12.16 -10.65
C LYS A 64 -13.06 -10.67 -10.56
N TRP A 65 -14.26 -10.27 -10.98
CA TRP A 65 -14.69 -8.87 -10.88
C TRP A 65 -15.43 -8.62 -9.58
N ASP A 66 -14.94 -7.67 -8.79
CA ASP A 66 -15.66 -7.11 -7.64
C ASP A 66 -16.25 -5.74 -8.02
N LYS A 67 -17.58 -5.59 -7.90
CA LYS A 67 -18.28 -4.34 -8.27
C LYS A 67 -17.86 -3.14 -7.41
N ASN A 68 -17.38 -3.41 -6.21
CA ASN A 68 -16.92 -2.41 -5.25
C ASN A 68 -15.44 -2.64 -4.95
N VAL A 69 -14.68 -1.56 -4.84
CA VAL A 69 -13.28 -1.61 -4.40
C VAL A 69 -13.27 -1.82 -2.88
N ASN A 70 -13.26 -3.09 -2.45
CA ASN A 70 -13.25 -3.49 -1.04
C ASN A 70 -11.83 -3.70 -0.50
N GLY A 71 -10.84 -3.85 -1.38
CA GLY A 71 -9.44 -3.89 -1.02
C GLY A 71 -8.52 -3.93 -2.23
N LEU A 72 -7.27 -3.57 -2.01
CA LEU A 72 -6.20 -3.56 -3.02
C LEU A 72 -4.86 -3.78 -2.31
N VAL A 73 -4.13 -4.83 -2.68
CA VAL A 73 -2.82 -5.20 -2.11
C VAL A 73 -2.84 -5.22 -0.59
N GLY A 74 -3.81 -5.92 0.00
CA GLY A 74 -3.89 -6.03 1.46
C GLY A 74 -4.25 -4.75 2.22
N ILE A 75 -4.59 -3.65 1.54
CA ILE A 75 -5.29 -2.49 2.10
C ILE A 75 -6.78 -2.70 1.89
N SER A 76 -7.54 -2.72 2.97
CA SER A 76 -9.00 -2.80 2.89
C SER A 76 -9.59 -1.41 2.74
N ILE A 77 -10.58 -1.30 1.86
CA ILE A 77 -11.17 -0.03 1.43
C ILE A 77 -12.67 -0.09 1.70
N THR A 78 -13.21 0.98 2.28
CA THR A 78 -14.64 1.08 2.58
C THR A 78 -15.14 2.43 2.15
N LYS A 79 -16.11 2.44 1.23
CA LYS A 79 -16.78 3.66 0.80
C LYS A 79 -17.69 4.17 1.92
N VAL A 80 -17.58 5.46 2.22
CA VAL A 80 -18.44 6.20 3.15
C VAL A 80 -19.06 7.40 2.42
N THR A 81 -20.00 8.10 3.05
CA THR A 81 -20.73 9.22 2.43
C THR A 81 -19.80 10.26 1.81
N ASP A 82 -18.71 10.60 2.50
CA ASP A 82 -17.79 11.68 2.12
C ASP A 82 -16.44 11.18 1.55
N GLY A 83 -16.36 9.91 1.12
CA GLY A 83 -15.14 9.38 0.50
C GLY A 83 -14.84 7.93 0.85
N PHE A 84 -13.58 7.66 1.22
CA PHE A 84 -13.08 6.31 1.46
C PHE A 84 -12.32 6.22 2.78
N LYS A 85 -12.51 5.11 3.49
CA LYS A 85 -11.70 4.70 4.64
C LYS A 85 -10.77 3.57 4.22
N PHE A 86 -9.48 3.73 4.55
CA PHE A 86 -8.44 2.73 4.33
C PHE A 86 -8.06 2.09 5.65
N HIS A 87 -7.96 0.76 5.70
CA HIS A 87 -7.62 0.03 6.91
C HIS A 87 -6.80 -1.23 6.63
N GLN A 88 -5.92 -1.60 7.57
CA GLN A 88 -5.04 -2.77 7.45
C GLN A 88 -5.06 -3.62 8.73
N PRO A 89 -6.25 -4.10 9.17
CA PRO A 89 -6.43 -4.73 10.48
C PRO A 89 -5.55 -5.97 10.67
N LYS A 90 -5.33 -6.75 9.61
CA LYS A 90 -4.47 -7.95 9.64
C LYS A 90 -3.00 -7.64 9.92
N LEU A 91 -2.49 -6.49 9.48
CA LEU A 91 -1.10 -6.10 9.73
C LEU A 91 -0.96 -5.43 11.10
N ILE A 92 -1.93 -4.58 11.45
CA ILE A 92 -2.00 -3.97 12.78
C ILE A 92 -2.06 -5.05 13.86
N SER A 93 -2.91 -6.08 13.71
CA SER A 93 -3.01 -7.18 14.67
C SER A 93 -1.72 -8.01 14.77
N LYS A 94 -0.93 -8.14 13.69
CA LYS A 94 0.39 -8.80 13.75
C LYS A 94 1.41 -8.02 14.59
N LEU A 95 1.24 -6.70 14.72
CA LEU A 95 2.11 -5.84 15.53
C LEU A 95 1.68 -5.79 17.00
N LEU A 96 0.37 -5.80 17.23
CA LEU A 96 -0.25 -5.79 18.56
C LEU A 96 -0.25 -7.21 19.14
N LYS A 97 0.87 -7.63 19.74
CA LYS A 97 0.99 -8.92 20.45
C LYS A 97 0.55 -8.86 21.92
N VAL A 98 0.26 -7.67 22.45
CA VAL A 98 -0.17 -7.42 23.83
C VAL A 98 -1.38 -6.50 23.76
N ASP A 99 -2.29 -6.66 24.73
CA ASP A 99 -3.46 -5.82 24.89
C ASP A 99 -3.06 -4.33 24.79
N ALA A 100 -3.45 -3.69 23.69
CA ALA A 100 -3.08 -2.32 23.33
C ALA A 100 -3.83 -1.26 24.15
N SER A 101 -4.58 -1.72 25.16
CA SER A 101 -5.45 -0.94 26.04
C SER A 101 -4.72 0.14 26.84
N ASN A 102 -3.39 0.09 26.94
CA ASN A 102 -2.59 1.02 27.76
C ASN A 102 -1.61 1.92 26.97
N ILE A 103 -1.59 1.89 25.63
CA ILE A 103 -0.68 2.75 24.84
C ILE A 103 -1.40 4.06 24.48
N THR A 104 -1.06 5.14 25.18
CA THR A 104 -1.69 6.48 25.11
C THR A 104 -0.75 7.54 24.52
N ALA A 105 0.20 7.16 23.67
CA ALA A 105 1.13 8.11 23.06
C ALA A 105 0.37 9.08 22.16
N GLN A 106 0.39 10.38 22.52
CA GLN A 106 -0.26 11.43 21.74
C GLN A 106 0.49 11.75 20.45
N PHE A 107 1.79 11.49 20.42
CA PHE A 107 2.67 11.78 19.29
C PHE A 107 3.36 10.51 18.80
N PRO A 108 3.64 10.36 17.49
CA PRO A 108 4.33 9.19 16.94
C PRO A 108 5.78 9.01 17.40
N LEU A 109 6.41 10.05 17.94
CA LEU A 109 7.75 9.99 18.52
C LEU A 109 7.74 10.67 19.89
N PRO A 110 8.62 10.22 20.81
CA PRO A 110 8.85 10.93 22.07
C PRO A 110 9.29 12.38 21.84
N THR A 111 8.85 13.31 22.69
CA THR A 111 9.18 14.75 22.60
C THR A 111 10.68 15.05 22.59
N LYS A 112 11.50 14.14 23.15
CA LYS A 112 12.97 14.21 23.12
C LYS A 112 13.55 12.94 22.49
N CYS A 113 13.21 12.69 21.23
CA CYS A 113 13.80 11.60 20.45
C CYS A 113 15.06 12.10 19.73
N ALA A 114 16.23 11.87 20.33
CA ALA A 114 17.53 12.09 19.69
C ALA A 114 18.23 10.74 19.56
N LEU A 115 18.01 10.08 18.41
CA LEU A 115 18.63 8.79 18.11
C LEU A 115 19.78 8.99 17.12
N GLU A 116 20.84 8.23 17.32
CA GLU A 116 22.04 8.26 16.49
C GLU A 116 22.21 6.97 15.71
N THR A 117 22.65 7.10 14.47
CA THR A 117 22.97 5.96 13.60
C THR A 117 24.20 5.21 14.15
N SER A 118 24.09 3.90 14.31
CA SER A 118 25.26 3.08 14.65
C SER A 118 26.17 2.91 13.44
N LYS A 119 27.41 3.43 13.51
CA LYS A 119 28.38 3.37 12.40
C LYS A 119 28.89 1.95 12.12
N ASN A 120 28.84 1.05 13.12
CA ASN A 120 29.35 -0.33 13.05
C ASN A 120 28.26 -1.36 13.42
N GLY A 121 27.00 -1.00 13.22
CA GLY A 121 25.84 -1.78 13.61
C GLY A 121 25.60 -3.04 12.77
N SER A 122 25.27 -4.17 13.41
CA SER A 122 24.76 -5.34 12.69
C SER A 122 23.27 -5.18 12.36
N ARG A 123 22.82 -5.77 11.25
CA ARG A 123 21.39 -5.79 10.91
C ARG A 123 20.62 -6.67 11.90
N ASP A 124 19.61 -6.10 12.54
CA ASP A 124 18.62 -6.84 13.32
C ASP A 124 17.42 -7.19 12.42
N LYS A 125 17.21 -8.49 12.20
CA LYS A 125 16.13 -8.99 11.32
C LYS A 125 14.74 -8.68 11.88
N GLU A 126 14.56 -8.74 13.19
CA GLU A 126 13.26 -8.51 13.81
C GLU A 126 12.91 -7.02 13.80
N TYR A 127 13.91 -6.15 14.01
CA TYR A 127 13.75 -4.70 13.86
C TYR A 127 13.33 -4.35 12.43
N LEU A 128 14.07 -4.83 11.43
CA LEU A 128 13.77 -4.60 10.01
C LEU A 128 12.39 -5.14 9.63
N ARG A 129 12.01 -6.32 10.14
CA ARG A 129 10.67 -6.89 9.91
C ARG A 129 9.57 -5.99 10.48
N ARG A 130 9.77 -5.45 11.68
CA ARG A 130 8.78 -4.58 12.34
C ARG A 130 8.68 -3.23 11.63
N ILE A 131 9.81 -2.61 11.28
CA ILE A 131 9.87 -1.39 10.47
C ILE A 131 9.20 -1.60 9.11
N GLY A 132 9.43 -2.72 8.43
CA GLY A 132 8.81 -3.02 7.14
C GLY A 132 7.28 -3.06 7.21
N ILE A 133 6.72 -3.73 8.23
CA ILE A 133 5.26 -3.76 8.44
C ILE A 133 4.73 -2.35 8.73
N LEU A 134 5.42 -1.59 9.58
CA LEU A 134 5.04 -0.22 9.95
C LEU A 134 5.11 0.75 8.78
N LEU A 135 6.13 0.65 7.92
CA LEU A 135 6.26 1.42 6.68
C LEU A 135 5.05 1.17 5.77
N TYR A 136 4.68 -0.11 5.63
CA TYR A 136 3.55 -0.48 4.81
C TYR A 136 2.20 0.03 5.36
N ILE A 137 2.05 0.03 6.69
CA ILE A 137 0.87 0.61 7.35
C ILE A 137 0.84 2.14 7.18
N ALA A 138 2.00 2.80 7.33
CA ALA A 138 2.12 4.25 7.21
C ALA A 138 1.72 4.75 5.81
N GLN A 139 2.18 4.05 4.76
CA GLN A 139 1.86 4.35 3.37
C GLN A 139 0.40 4.05 3.01
N GLY A 140 -0.16 2.96 3.56
CA GLY A 140 -1.48 2.48 3.15
C GLY A 140 -2.67 3.05 3.92
N SER A 141 -2.57 3.22 5.24
CA SER A 141 -3.73 3.59 6.08
C SER A 141 -3.44 4.54 7.23
N ARG A 142 -2.17 4.77 7.58
CA ARG A 142 -1.76 5.60 8.73
C ARG A 142 -0.72 6.66 8.35
N PRO A 143 -1.06 7.63 7.47
CA PRO A 143 -0.10 8.65 7.05
C PRO A 143 0.44 9.48 8.23
N ASN A 144 -0.32 9.56 9.34
CA ASN A 144 0.06 10.28 10.55
C ASN A 144 1.32 9.74 11.26
N ILE A 145 1.76 8.51 10.96
CA ILE A 145 3.02 7.95 11.51
C ILE A 145 4.18 7.96 10.51
N SER A 146 3.97 8.44 9.28
CA SER A 146 4.96 8.30 8.19
C SER A 146 6.30 8.92 8.52
N TYR A 147 6.32 10.13 9.09
CA TYR A 147 7.56 10.78 9.47
C TYR A 147 8.35 9.94 10.48
N ALA A 148 7.70 9.50 11.56
CA ALA A 148 8.33 8.72 12.63
C ALA A 148 8.94 7.42 12.10
N ILE A 149 8.18 6.70 11.27
CA ILE A 149 8.64 5.42 10.73
C ILE A 149 9.78 5.59 9.73
N ASN A 150 9.71 6.60 8.84
CA ASN A 150 10.81 6.85 7.93
C ASN A 150 12.08 7.26 8.69
N TYR A 151 11.95 8.10 9.73
CA TYR A 151 13.06 8.45 10.62
C TYR A 151 13.70 7.21 11.26
N LEU A 152 12.90 6.33 11.86
CA LEU A 152 13.39 5.09 12.47
C LEU A 152 13.97 4.11 11.44
N ALA A 153 13.41 4.07 10.23
CA ALA A 153 13.92 3.24 9.14
C ALA A 153 15.35 3.62 8.74
N HIS A 154 15.69 4.92 8.70
CA HIS A 154 17.06 5.38 8.44
C HIS A 154 18.07 4.91 9.50
N LEU A 155 17.60 4.58 10.70
CA LEU A 155 18.42 4.15 11.83
C LEU A 155 18.46 2.62 11.98
N SER A 156 18.01 1.87 10.97
CA SER A 156 17.89 0.41 11.07
C SER A 156 19.23 -0.35 11.07
N LEU A 157 20.35 0.33 10.83
CA LEU A 157 21.68 -0.29 10.90
C LEU A 157 22.16 -0.28 12.36
N GLY A 158 22.17 -1.45 13.01
CA GLY A 158 22.51 -1.60 14.42
C GLY A 158 21.55 -0.89 15.38
N PRO A 159 20.26 -1.24 15.39
CA PRO A 159 19.31 -0.65 16.31
C PRO A 159 19.72 -0.98 17.76
N THR A 160 19.81 0.07 18.58
CA THR A 160 20.00 -0.04 20.04
C THR A 160 18.67 -0.17 20.77
N MET A 161 18.69 -0.39 22.09
CA MET A 161 17.45 -0.43 22.89
C MET A 161 16.63 0.85 22.75
N ALA A 162 17.27 2.03 22.68
CA ALA A 162 16.57 3.29 22.48
C ALA A 162 15.80 3.36 21.14
N HIS A 163 16.30 2.70 20.09
CA HIS A 163 15.59 2.60 18.82
C HIS A 163 14.36 1.69 18.93
N TRP A 164 14.48 0.61 19.71
CA TRP A 164 13.37 -0.29 20.00
C TRP A 164 12.30 0.40 20.86
N ASP A 165 12.70 1.16 21.87
CA ASP A 165 11.81 1.96 22.72
C ASP A 165 10.99 2.96 21.89
N ALA A 166 11.61 3.63 20.92
CA ALA A 166 10.90 4.51 20.00
C ALA A 166 9.92 3.75 19.08
N VAL A 167 10.24 2.50 18.70
CA VAL A 167 9.33 1.62 17.93
C VAL A 167 8.18 1.07 18.77
N TRP A 168 8.35 0.91 20.09
CA TRP A 168 7.28 0.50 21.01
C TRP A 168 6.42 1.66 21.49
N HIS A 169 6.96 2.88 21.46
CA HIS A 169 6.21 4.11 21.74
C HIS A 169 5.11 4.38 20.70
N LEU A 170 5.34 3.96 19.46
CA LEU A 170 4.46 4.14 18.31
C LEU A 170 3.28 3.16 18.30
#